data_AF-A0AAD4Z641-F1
#
_entry.id   AF-A0AAD4Z641-F1
#
_cell.length_a   1.000
_cell.length_b   1.000
_cell.length_c   1.000
_cell.angle_alpha   90.00
_cell.angle_beta   90.00
_cell.angle_gamma   90.00
#
_symmetry.space_group_name_H-M   'P 1'
#
loop_
_entity.id
_entity.type
_entity.pdbx_description
1 polymer ?
#
loop_
_entity_poly.entity_id
_entity_poly.type
_entity_poly.pdbx_seq_one_letter_code
_entity_poly.pdbx_strand_id
1 'polypeptide(L)'
;MASSIETGGAWSTMEDVSLCEVWLQICHCPVSGNEMKFFHMWKKIHAEFCEKIPGTTRTEMALSSRWKILNKELGKWRNALAKAMDNYRSRQNRTNEVSIL
;
A
#
# COMPACT_ATOMS: atom_id res chain seq x y z
N MET A 1 -38.80 -3.43 -9.57
CA MET A 1 -37.70 -3.48 -8.61
C MET A 1 -36.47 -2.87 -9.25
N ALA A 2 -35.97 -1.76 -8.74
CA ALA A 2 -34.76 -1.14 -9.27
C ALA A 2 -33.55 -1.94 -8.76
N SER A 3 -32.81 -2.55 -9.69
CA SER A 3 -31.50 -3.15 -9.41
C SER A 3 -30.51 -2.00 -9.20
N SER A 4 -30.38 -1.56 -7.95
CA SER A 4 -29.38 -0.59 -7.54
C SER A 4 -28.01 -1.22 -7.75
N ILE A 5 -27.29 -0.75 -8.77
CA ILE A 5 -25.86 -1.01 -8.91
C ILE A 5 -25.22 -0.37 -7.67
N GLU A 6 -24.88 -1.20 -6.69
CA GLU A 6 -24.21 -0.76 -5.47
C GLU A 6 -22.84 -0.21 -5.88
N THR A 7 -22.77 1.12 -6.06
CA THR A 7 -21.51 1.85 -6.01
C THR A 7 -20.91 1.54 -4.64
N GLY A 8 -19.93 0.63 -4.59
CA GLY A 8 -19.36 0.15 -3.33
C GLY A 8 -19.08 1.33 -2.40
N GLY A 9 -19.59 1.25 -1.17
CA GLY A 9 -19.62 2.35 -0.21
C GLY A 9 -18.25 2.94 0.15
N ALA A 10 -18.18 3.80 1.17
CA ALA A 10 -16.91 4.34 1.64
C ALA A 10 -15.91 3.21 1.99
N TRP A 11 -14.62 3.41 1.70
CA TRP A 11 -13.57 2.46 2.11
C TRP A 11 -13.38 2.53 3.62
N SER A 12 -13.43 1.38 4.27
CA SER A 12 -13.12 1.24 5.69
C SER A 12 -11.62 1.10 5.92
N THR A 13 -11.17 1.39 7.14
CA THR A 13 -9.77 1.14 7.56
C THR A 13 -9.39 -0.33 7.40
N MET A 14 -10.30 -1.26 7.70
CA MET A 14 -10.05 -2.70 7.55
C MET A 14 -9.80 -3.09 6.09
N GLU A 15 -10.57 -2.53 5.16
CA GLU A 15 -10.35 -2.74 3.72
C GLU A 15 -9.00 -2.15 3.27
N ASP A 16 -8.65 -0.95 3.73
CA ASP A 16 -7.36 -0.33 3.39
C ASP A 16 -6.17 -1.15 3.89
N VAL A 17 -6.23 -1.62 5.15
CA VAL A 17 -5.20 -2.47 5.75
C VAL A 17 -5.09 -3.79 4.98
N SER A 18 -6.22 -4.45 4.73
CA SER A 18 -6.26 -5.71 3.99
C SER A 18 -5.69 -5.58 2.58
N LEU A 19 -6.01 -4.49 1.88
CA LEU A 19 -5.44 -4.19 0.56
C LEU A 19 -3.92 -3.99 0.61
N CYS A 20 -3.40 -3.28 1.63
CA CYS A 20 -1.96 -3.13 1.82
C CYS A 20 -1.25 -4.47 2.05
N GLU A 21 -1.80 -5.30 2.93
CA GLU A 21 -1.23 -6.61 3.26
C GLU A 21 -1.21 -7.55 2.06
N VAL A 22 -2.31 -7.64 1.32
CA VAL A 22 -2.40 -8.49 0.14
C VAL A 22 -1.44 -8.00 -0.95
N TRP A 23 -1.39 -6.68 -1.18
CA TRP A 23 -0.44 -6.12 -2.14
C TRP A 23 1.00 -6.49 -1.76
N LEU A 24 1.37 -6.35 -0.49
CA LEU A 24 2.69 -6.73 0.02
C LEU A 24 2.99 -8.21 -0.21
N GLN A 25 2.07 -9.10 0.17
CA GLN A 25 2.20 -10.56 0.00
C GLN A 25 2.43 -10.95 -1.47
N ILE A 26 1.70 -10.32 -2.40
CA ILE A 26 1.78 -10.65 -3.82
C ILE A 26 3.02 -10.04 -4.49
N CYS A 27 3.32 -8.77 -4.20
CA CYS A 27 4.45 -8.08 -4.84
C CYS A 27 5.81 -8.49 -4.30
N HIS A 28 5.91 -8.92 -3.04
CA HIS A 28 7.16 -9.43 -2.47
C HIS A 28 7.36 -10.93 -2.68
N CYS A 29 6.46 -11.62 -3.41
CA CYS A 29 6.63 -13.04 -3.72
C CYS A 29 7.84 -13.24 -4.68
N PRO A 30 8.92 -13.93 -4.25
CA PRO A 30 10.13 -14.10 -5.06
C PRO A 30 9.93 -14.85 -6.38
N VAL A 31 8.85 -15.64 -6.45
CA VAL A 31 8.53 -16.51 -7.59
C VAL A 31 7.66 -15.79 -8.63
N SER A 32 6.75 -14.89 -8.20
CA SER A 32 5.75 -14.28 -9.10
C SER A 32 5.83 -12.76 -9.23
N GLY A 33 6.58 -12.06 -8.37
CA GLY A 33 6.62 -10.60 -8.34
C GLY A 33 7.32 -9.97 -9.56
N ASN A 34 8.30 -10.65 -10.15
CA ASN A 34 9.20 -10.04 -11.13
C ASN A 34 8.74 -10.19 -12.60
N GLU A 35 7.81 -11.10 -12.90
CA GLU A 35 7.36 -11.41 -14.28
C GLU A 35 5.84 -11.28 -14.48
N MET A 36 5.07 -11.03 -13.42
CA MET A 36 3.61 -11.02 -13.52
C MET A 36 3.10 -9.72 -14.16
N LYS A 37 2.42 -9.84 -15.30
CA LYS A 37 1.76 -8.70 -15.95
C LYS A 37 0.76 -8.04 -14.99
N PHE A 38 0.69 -6.71 -15.05
CA PHE A 38 -0.14 -5.87 -14.18
C PHE A 38 -1.60 -6.35 -14.04
N PHE A 39 -2.21 -6.83 -15.14
CA PHE A 39 -3.56 -7.39 -15.12
C PHE A 39 -3.68 -8.67 -14.26
N HIS A 40 -2.74 -9.61 -14.40
CA HIS A 40 -2.74 -10.84 -13.61
C HIS A 40 -2.44 -10.58 -12.14
N MET A 41 -1.65 -9.56 -11.84
CA MET A 41 -1.37 -9.12 -10.48
C MET A 41 -2.66 -8.69 -9.76
N TRP A 42 -3.48 -7.84 -10.39
CA TRP A 42 -4.73 -7.37 -9.77
C TRP A 42 -5.77 -8.47 -9.62
N LYS A 43 -5.83 -9.44 -10.54
CA LYS A 43 -6.63 -10.66 -10.35
C LYS A 43 -6.25 -11.42 -9.09
N LYS A 44 -4.95 -11.63 -8.88
CA LYS A 44 -4.46 -12.35 -7.70
C LYS A 44 -4.71 -11.56 -6.41
N ILE A 45 -4.47 -10.25 -6.44
CA ILE A 45 -4.77 -9.36 -5.30
C ILE A 45 -6.26 -9.39 -4.98
N HIS A 46 -7.13 -9.33 -5.98
CA HIS A 46 -8.58 -9.37 -5.76
C HIS A 46 -9.05 -10.69 -5.17
N ALA A 47 -8.54 -11.82 -5.67
CA ALA A 47 -8.86 -13.14 -5.12
C ALA A 47 -8.50 -13.23 -3.63
N GLU A 48 -7.27 -12.91 -3.25
CA GLU A 48 -6.81 -12.93 -1.86
C GLU A 48 -7.55 -11.90 -0.98
N PHE A 49 -7.92 -10.76 -1.54
CA PHE A 49 -8.71 -9.74 -0.84
C PHE A 49 -10.13 -10.23 -0.51
N CYS A 50 -10.78 -10.93 -1.44
CA CYS A 50 -12.11 -11.51 -1.24
C CYS A 50 -12.12 -12.58 -0.15
N GLU A 51 -11.04 -13.35 0.00
CA GLU A 51 -10.87 -14.30 1.10
C GLU A 51 -10.72 -13.58 2.45
N LYS A 52 -9.99 -12.45 2.50
CA LYS A 52 -9.82 -11.66 3.73
C LYS A 52 -11.06 -10.87 4.13
N ILE A 53 -11.85 -10.40 3.17
CA ILE A 53 -13.07 -9.61 3.39
C ILE A 53 -14.27 -10.33 2.76
N PRO A 54 -14.83 -11.36 3.43
CA PRO A 54 -15.98 -12.10 2.91
C PRO A 54 -17.17 -11.19 2.64
N GLY A 55 -17.83 -11.39 1.49
CA GLY A 55 -18.99 -10.60 1.08
C GLY A 55 -18.66 -9.21 0.51
N THR A 56 -17.38 -8.89 0.27
CA THR A 56 -17.00 -7.65 -0.38
C THR A 56 -17.58 -7.51 -1.79
N THR A 57 -18.05 -6.31 -2.13
CA THR A 57 -18.50 -5.95 -3.48
C THR A 57 -17.41 -5.22 -4.28
N ARG A 58 -16.20 -5.09 -3.73
CA ARG A 58 -15.08 -4.40 -4.39
C ARG A 58 -14.60 -5.22 -5.59
N THR A 59 -14.39 -4.53 -6.71
CA THR A 59 -13.83 -5.11 -7.95
C THR A 59 -12.32 -4.93 -8.02
N GLU A 60 -11.65 -5.68 -8.90
CA GLU A 60 -10.22 -5.47 -9.24
C GLU A 60 -9.91 -4.00 -9.57
N MET A 61 -10.79 -3.35 -10.33
CA MET A 61 -10.68 -1.93 -10.68
C MET A 61 -10.80 -1.02 -9.46
N ALA A 62 -11.70 -1.32 -8.53
CA ALA A 62 -11.86 -0.55 -7.30
C ALA A 62 -10.59 -0.65 -6.43
N LEU A 63 -10.04 -1.86 -6.26
CA LEU A 63 -8.81 -2.09 -5.50
C LEU A 63 -7.61 -1.37 -6.12
N SER A 64 -7.41 -1.50 -7.43
CA SER A 64 -6.29 -0.82 -8.12
C SER A 64 -6.37 0.71 -8.04
N SER A 65 -7.57 1.27 -8.18
CA SER A 65 -7.81 2.70 -8.00
C SER A 65 -7.52 3.15 -6.56
N ARG A 66 -8.00 2.39 -5.57
CA ARG A 66 -7.75 2.68 -4.15
C ARG A 66 -6.26 2.60 -3.82
N TRP A 67 -5.57 1.58 -4.32
CA TRP A 67 -4.14 1.41 -4.11
C TRP A 67 -3.33 2.59 -4.65
N LYS A 68 -3.69 3.17 -5.80
CA LYS A 68 -3.03 4.35 -6.34
C LYS A 68 -3.05 5.52 -5.34
N ILE A 69 -4.15 5.68 -4.60
CA ILE A 69 -4.30 6.71 -3.57
C ILE A 69 -3.43 6.36 -2.35
N LEU A 70 -3.55 5.14 -1.82
CA LEU A 70 -2.78 4.67 -0.67
C LEU A 70 -1.26 4.78 -0.93
N ASN A 71 -0.79 4.31 -2.08
CA ASN A 71 0.61 4.34 -2.47
C ASN A 71 1.17 5.77 -2.57
N LYS A 72 0.34 6.75 -2.94
CA LYS A 72 0.73 8.17 -2.92
C LYS A 72 0.98 8.64 -1.48
N GLU A 73 0.11 8.30 -0.54
CA GLU A 73 0.26 8.68 0.87
C GLU A 73 1.44 7.94 1.52
N LEU A 74 1.61 6.65 1.24
CA LEU A 74 2.79 5.88 1.66
C LEU A 74 4.09 6.48 1.11
N GLY A 75 4.08 6.99 -0.12
CA GLY A 75 5.20 7.71 -0.71
C GLY A 75 5.57 8.99 0.07
N LYS A 76 4.57 9.77 0.49
CA LYS A 76 4.80 10.95 1.34
C LYS A 76 5.38 10.56 2.70
N TRP A 77 4.85 9.51 3.32
CA TRP A 77 5.35 9.00 4.59
C TRP A 77 6.81 8.55 4.47
N ARG A 78 7.15 7.79 3.43
CA ARG A 78 8.53 7.35 3.16
C ARG A 78 9.48 8.54 2.99
N ASN A 79 9.05 9.59 2.30
CA ASN A 79 9.87 10.79 2.11
C ASN A 79 10.06 11.57 3.42
N ALA A 80 9.01 11.68 4.24
CA ALA A 80 9.09 12.31 5.55
C ALA A 80 10.04 11.54 6.48
N LEU A 81 9.95 10.20 6.47
CA LEU A 81 10.85 9.32 7.23
C LEU A 81 12.30 9.48 6.78
N ALA A 82 12.57 9.50 5.47
CA ALA A 82 13.91 9.72 4.92
C ALA A 82 14.51 11.05 5.42
N LYS A 83 13.75 12.13 5.34
CA LYS A 83 14.17 13.46 5.84
C LYS A 83 14.46 13.46 7.34
N ALA A 84 13.64 12.76 8.14
CA ALA A 84 13.87 12.63 9.58
C ALA A 84 15.17 11.88 9.89
N MET A 85 15.46 10.80 9.15
CA MET A 85 16.70 10.03 9.30
C MET A 85 17.95 10.85 8.91
N ASP A 86 17.89 11.62 7.83
CA ASP A 86 19.00 12.48 7.41
C ASP A 86 19.27 13.61 8.42
N ASN A 87 18.22 14.20 8.98
CA ASN A 87 18.34 15.18 10.05
C ASN A 87 18.97 14.59 11.31
N TYR A 88 18.62 13.35 11.66
CA TYR A 88 19.23 12.64 12.80
C TYR A 88 20.73 12.41 12.60
N ARG A 89 21.12 11.89 11.43
CA ARG A 89 22.53 11.65 11.07
C ARG A 89 23.35 12.94 11.05
N SER A 90 22.82 14.00 10.45
CA SER A 90 23.52 15.30 10.42
C SER A 90 23.70 15.93 11.79
N ARG A 91 22.73 15.78 12.72
CA ARG A 91 22.89 16.21 14.12
C ARG A 91 23.99 15.44 14.84
N GLN A 92 24.07 14.13 14.64
CA GLN A 92 25.16 13.31 15.22
C GLN A 92 26.52 13.78 14.71
N ASN A 93 26.65 14.03 13.41
CA ASN A 93 27.91 14.52 12.82
C ASN A 93 28.35 15.86 13.44
N ARG A 94 27.44 16.83 13.58
CA ARG A 94 27.75 18.12 14.22
C ARG A 94 28.18 17.98 15.69
N THR A 95 27.56 17.05 16.43
CA THR A 95 27.90 16.83 17.84
C THR A 95 29.28 16.19 17.98
N ASN A 96 29.63 15.28 17.07
CA ASN A 96 30.96 14.69 17.01
C ASN A 96 32.03 15.75 16.67
N GLU A 97 31.77 16.65 15.71
CA GLU A 97 32.69 17.74 15.37
C GLU A 97 32.95 18.69 16.55
N VAL A 98 31.92 19.04 17.32
CA VAL A 98 32.05 19.91 18.51
C VAL A 98 32.77 19.22 19.67
N SER A 99 32.72 17.89 19.76
CA SER A 99 33.37 17.12 20.85
C SER A 99 34.85 16.82 20.60
N ILE A 100 35.36 17.10 19.40
CA ILE A 100 36.77 16.90 19.01
C ILE A 100 37.58 18.21 19.12
N LEU A 101 36.91 19.32 19.44
CA LEU A 101 37.51 20.62 19.79
C LEU A 101 37.60 20.80 21.31
#